data_AF-A0A955N0T9-F1
#
_entry.id   AF-A0A955N0T9-F1
#
_cell.length_a   1.000
_cell.length_b   1.000
_cell.length_c   1.000
_cell.angle_alpha   90.00
_cell.angle_beta   90.00
_cell.angle_gamma   90.00
#
_symmetry.space_group_name_H-M   'P 1'
#
loop_
_entity.id
_entity.type
_entity.pdbx_description
1 polymer ?
#
loop_
_entity_poly.entity_id
_entity_poly.type
_entity_poly.pdbx_seq_one_letter_code
_entity_poly.pdbx_strand_id
1 'polypeptide(L)'
;MSLDSIVSVLLDGLSFVLVLGVAVLIHEAGHFFLAIWSGVKVEKFSIGFGNPIFSFHYKGVEYVIAWIPMGGFVKMAGENPSETTGADDEFYSISPWKRIPIVVAGPAFNIIGAFLIFFGISFVYGTEYDYDIVGTVIPGSIADQAGFKTGDVLVSTEGNEIKVWNDFEKAIQEARD
;
A
#
# COMPACT_ATOMS: atom_id res chain seq x y z
N MET A 1 20.41 -16.31 17.67
CA MET A 1 19.86 -15.09 17.03
C MET A 1 20.28 -13.91 17.90
N SER A 2 20.90 -12.87 17.34
CA SER A 2 21.31 -11.71 18.13
C SER A 2 20.08 -10.92 18.60
N LEU A 3 20.24 -10.08 19.62
CA LEU A 3 19.17 -9.19 20.09
C LEU A 3 18.65 -8.31 18.94
N ASP A 4 19.56 -7.80 18.10
CA ASP A 4 19.24 -6.96 16.94
C ASP A 4 18.39 -7.71 15.90
N SER A 5 18.67 -9.00 15.68
CA SER A 5 17.84 -9.84 14.80
C SER A 5 16.45 -10.07 15.36
N ILE A 6 16.28 -10.16 16.69
CA ILE A 6 14.95 -10.29 17.30
C ILE A 6 14.17 -8.98 17.16
N VAL A 7 14.82 -7.85 17.41
CA VAL A 7 14.19 -6.53 17.33
C VAL A 7 13.75 -6.21 15.90
N SER A 8 14.60 -6.46 14.90
CA SER A 8 14.25 -6.27 13.49
C SER A 8 13.03 -7.09 13.09
N VAL A 9 13.01 -8.40 13.40
CA VAL A 9 11.85 -9.26 13.10
C VAL A 9 10.56 -8.76 13.76
N LEU A 10 10.63 -8.27 15.00
CA LEU A 10 9.47 -7.71 15.68
C LEU A 10 8.98 -6.40 15.03
N LEU A 11 9.89 -5.52 14.64
CA LEU A 11 9.57 -4.26 13.96
C LEU A 11 9.01 -4.50 12.57
N ASP A 12 9.56 -5.46 11.82
CA ASP A 12 9.05 -5.84 10.50
C ASP A 12 7.66 -6.45 10.61
N GLY A 13 7.44 -7.33 11.60
CA GLY A 13 6.12 -7.90 11.88
C GLY A 13 5.08 -6.83 12.25
N LEU A 14 5.46 -5.88 13.12
CA LEU A 14 4.58 -4.76 13.49
C LEU A 14 4.28 -3.86 12.29
N SER A 15 5.30 -3.51 11.51
CA SER A 15 5.17 -2.71 10.28
C SER A 15 4.25 -3.39 9.27
N PHE A 16 4.41 -4.69 9.07
CA PHE A 16 3.54 -5.48 8.19
C PHE A 16 2.07 -5.41 8.63
N VAL A 17 1.79 -5.64 9.92
CA VAL A 17 0.42 -5.58 10.45
C VAL A 17 -0.17 -4.18 10.30
N LEU A 18 0.63 -3.14 10.53
CA LEU A 18 0.19 -1.75 10.41
C LEU A 18 -0.12 -1.39 8.95
N VAL A 19 0.79 -1.68 8.02
CA VAL A 19 0.60 -1.42 6.58
C VAL A 19 -0.60 -2.19 6.05
N LEU A 20 -0.72 -3.48 6.41
CA LEU A 20 -1.86 -4.30 6.02
C LEU A 20 -3.18 -3.76 6.60
N GLY A 21 -3.18 -3.33 7.87
CA GLY A 21 -4.34 -2.74 8.52
C GLY A 21 -4.81 -1.45 7.84
N VAL A 22 -3.88 -0.57 7.47
CA VAL A 22 -4.19 0.64 6.70
C VAL A 22 -4.71 0.29 5.30
N ALA A 23 -4.08 -0.66 4.62
CA ALA A 23 -4.50 -1.09 3.28
C ALA A 23 -5.91 -1.71 3.30
N VAL A 24 -6.25 -2.51 4.31
CA VAL A 24 -7.60 -3.04 4.46
C VAL A 24 -8.59 -1.93 4.80
N LEU A 25 -8.22 -0.99 5.68
CA LEU A 25 -9.09 0.15 6.00
C LEU A 25 -9.47 0.97 4.76
N ILE A 26 -8.48 1.27 3.91
CA ILE A 26 -8.69 1.99 2.64
C ILE A 26 -9.57 1.16 1.69
N HIS A 27 -9.34 -0.15 1.62
CA HIS A 27 -10.14 -1.08 0.82
C HIS A 27 -11.62 -1.08 1.22
N GLU A 28 -11.89 -1.31 2.51
CA GLU A 28 -13.26 -1.31 3.03
C GLU A 28 -13.91 0.06 2.91
N ALA A 29 -13.15 1.15 3.11
CA ALA A 29 -13.64 2.51 2.90
C ALA A 29 -14.10 2.75 1.45
N GLY A 30 -13.42 2.14 0.47
CA GLY A 30 -13.84 2.16 -0.94
C GLY A 30 -15.21 1.52 -1.13
N HIS A 31 -15.38 0.27 -0.67
CA HIS A 31 -16.66 -0.43 -0.71
C HIS A 31 -17.78 0.37 -0.03
N PHE A 32 -17.51 0.85 1.18
CA PHE A 32 -18.44 1.66 1.97
C PHE A 32 -18.88 2.91 1.23
N PHE A 33 -17.93 3.70 0.73
CA PHE A 33 -18.21 4.97 0.07
C PHE A 33 -19.04 4.76 -1.21
N LEU A 34 -18.65 3.79 -2.05
CA LEU A 34 -19.38 3.49 -3.28
C LEU A 34 -20.75 2.87 -3.03
N ALA A 35 -20.91 2.07 -1.97
CA ALA A 35 -22.21 1.52 -1.58
C ALA A 35 -23.19 2.64 -1.21
N ILE A 36 -22.79 3.54 -0.31
CA ILE A 36 -23.62 4.69 0.10
C ILE A 36 -23.91 5.59 -1.09
N TRP A 37 -22.93 5.87 -1.95
CA TRP A 37 -23.13 6.69 -3.14
C TRP A 37 -24.08 6.06 -4.17
N SER A 38 -24.07 4.73 -4.28
CA SER A 38 -24.97 3.97 -5.15
C SER A 38 -26.37 3.79 -4.56
N GLY A 39 -26.62 4.30 -3.35
CA GLY A 39 -27.90 4.17 -2.65
C GLY A 39 -28.09 2.83 -1.95
N VAL A 40 -27.06 2.00 -1.84
CA VAL A 40 -27.11 0.74 -1.11
C VAL A 40 -26.94 1.03 0.38
N LYS A 41 -27.86 0.50 1.18
CA LYS A 41 -27.80 0.61 2.63
C LYS A 41 -26.65 -0.24 3.17
N VAL A 42 -25.83 0.38 4.02
CA VAL A 42 -24.79 -0.32 4.78
C VAL A 42 -25.30 -0.51 6.21
N GLU A 43 -25.20 -1.72 6.72
CA GLU A 43 -25.61 -2.06 8.09
C GLU A 43 -24.44 -1.94 9.07
N LYS A 44 -23.23 -2.34 8.63
CA LYS A 44 -22.05 -2.40 9.49
C LYS A 44 -20.78 -2.07 8.72
N PHE A 45 -19.91 -1.26 9.33
CA PHE A 45 -18.55 -1.01 8.88
C PHE A 45 -17.61 -1.41 10.02
N SER A 46 -16.82 -2.46 9.82
CA SER A 46 -15.92 -2.99 10.85
C SER A 46 -14.47 -2.83 10.43
N ILE A 47 -13.67 -2.25 11.33
CA ILE A 47 -12.21 -2.26 11.27
C ILE A 47 -11.74 -3.40 12.15
N GLY A 48 -11.11 -4.40 11.54
CA GLY A 48 -10.71 -5.64 12.19
C GLY A 48 -11.81 -6.69 12.30
N PHE A 49 -11.43 -7.82 12.90
CA PHE A 49 -12.28 -8.99 13.13
C PHE A 49 -12.39 -9.37 14.62
N GLY A 50 -13.37 -10.22 14.92
CA GLY A 50 -13.58 -10.79 16.25
C GLY A 50 -14.45 -9.90 17.14
N ASN A 51 -14.24 -9.99 18.45
CA ASN A 51 -15.03 -9.23 19.41
C ASN A 51 -14.79 -7.72 19.25
N PRO A 52 -15.86 -6.91 19.31
CA PRO A 52 -15.73 -5.45 19.25
C PRO A 52 -15.01 -4.96 20.51
N ILE A 53 -14.01 -4.10 20.33
CA ILE A 53 -13.44 -3.26 21.39
C ILE A 53 -14.38 -2.09 21.64
N PHE A 54 -14.84 -1.47 20.54
CA PHE A 54 -15.69 -0.31 20.56
C PHE A 54 -16.65 -0.36 19.37
N SER A 55 -17.92 0.00 19.60
CA SER A 55 -18.87 0.21 18.51
C SER A 55 -19.81 1.37 18.78
N PHE A 56 -20.26 2.03 17.72
CA PHE A 56 -21.25 3.10 17.79
C PHE A 56 -22.11 3.11 16.53
N HIS A 57 -23.32 3.64 16.65
CA HIS A 57 -24.25 3.75 15.52
C HIS A 57 -24.28 5.20 15.03
N TYR A 58 -24.09 5.40 13.73
CA TYR A 58 -24.20 6.71 13.11
C TYR A 58 -24.85 6.60 11.74
N LYS A 59 -25.90 7.39 11.51
CA LYS A 59 -26.68 7.41 10.24
C LYS A 59 -27.13 6.02 9.75
N GLY A 60 -27.50 5.13 10.67
CA GLY A 60 -27.99 3.78 10.35
C GLY A 60 -26.91 2.75 10.08
N VAL A 61 -25.62 3.11 10.21
CA VAL A 61 -24.47 2.21 10.11
C VAL A 61 -23.89 1.96 11.50
N GLU A 62 -23.65 0.70 11.84
CA GLU A 62 -22.84 0.32 13.01
C GLU A 62 -21.35 0.38 12.65
N TYR A 63 -20.61 1.31 13.26
CA TYR A 63 -19.15 1.41 13.12
C TYR A 63 -18.49 0.62 14.25
N VAL A 64 -17.59 -0.30 13.90
CA VAL A 64 -16.95 -1.22 14.84
C VAL A 64 -15.44 -1.14 14.73
N ILE A 65 -14.76 -1.13 15.88
CA ILE A 65 -13.32 -1.38 16.01
C ILE A 65 -13.18 -2.69 16.78
N ALA A 66 -12.60 -3.71 16.17
CA ALA A 66 -12.48 -5.06 16.73
C ALA A 66 -11.03 -5.40 17.13
N TRP A 67 -10.87 -6.46 17.92
CA TRP A 67 -9.58 -6.84 18.50
C TRP A 67 -8.50 -7.24 17.50
N ILE A 68 -8.86 -7.86 16.38
CA ILE A 68 -7.90 -8.36 15.40
C ILE A 68 -7.75 -7.32 14.28
N PRO A 69 -6.64 -6.56 14.19
CA PRO A 69 -6.50 -5.48 13.22
C PRO A 69 -6.25 -5.96 11.77
N MET A 70 -6.02 -7.27 11.59
CA MET A 70 -5.74 -7.89 10.29
C MET A 70 -7.03 -8.15 9.51
N GLY A 71 -7.76 -7.09 9.18
CA GLY A 71 -8.98 -7.21 8.40
C GLY A 71 -10.01 -6.12 8.62
N GLY A 72 -11.21 -6.39 8.15
CA GLY A 72 -12.36 -5.50 8.20
C GLY A 72 -13.44 -6.03 7.26
N PHE A 73 -14.63 -5.45 7.33
CA PHE A 73 -15.68 -5.73 6.37
C PHE A 73 -16.73 -4.62 6.34
N VAL A 74 -17.38 -4.49 5.19
CA VAL A 74 -18.60 -3.71 5.00
C VAL A 74 -19.78 -4.65 4.80
N LYS A 75 -20.71 -4.67 5.76
CA LYS A 75 -21.96 -5.44 5.64
C LYS A 75 -23.01 -4.59 4.93
N MET A 76 -23.36 -4.95 3.70
CA MET A 76 -24.39 -4.28 2.91
C MET A 76 -25.73 -5.01 3.05
N ALA A 77 -26.83 -4.25 3.08
CA ALA A 77 -28.18 -4.81 3.10
C ALA A 77 -28.40 -5.68 1.86
N GLY A 78 -28.95 -6.90 2.04
CA GLY A 78 -29.20 -7.83 0.95
C GLY A 78 -27.95 -8.24 0.15
N GLU A 79 -26.76 -8.23 0.77
CA GLU A 79 -25.54 -8.84 0.21
C GLU A 79 -25.52 -10.37 0.30
N ASN A 80 -26.41 -10.93 1.12
CA ASN A 80 -26.69 -12.35 1.20
C ASN A 80 -28.01 -12.62 0.48
N PRO A 81 -28.06 -13.44 -0.59
CA PRO A 81 -29.28 -13.68 -1.36
C PRO A 81 -30.45 -14.23 -0.53
N SER A 82 -30.15 -14.91 0.59
CA SER A 82 -31.19 -15.41 1.51
C SER A 82 -31.79 -14.33 2.42
N GLU A 83 -31.15 -13.18 2.55
CA GLU A 83 -31.58 -12.04 3.37
C GLU A 83 -32.20 -10.92 2.53
N THR A 84 -32.22 -11.07 1.20
CA THR A 84 -32.79 -10.08 0.26
C THR A 84 -34.32 -10.06 0.36
N THR A 85 -34.90 -8.89 0.61
CA THR A 85 -36.35 -8.67 0.66
C THR A 85 -36.91 -8.07 -0.64
N GLY A 86 -36.02 -7.63 -1.54
CA GLY A 86 -36.39 -6.93 -2.77
C GLY A 86 -36.48 -5.41 -2.61
N ALA A 87 -35.99 -4.87 -1.49
CA ALA A 87 -35.96 -3.43 -1.26
C ALA A 87 -34.93 -2.75 -2.19
N ASP A 88 -35.25 -1.54 -2.67
CA ASP A 88 -34.44 -0.82 -3.67
C ASP A 88 -33.05 -0.38 -3.15
N ASP A 89 -32.82 -0.44 -1.84
CA ASP A 89 -31.56 -0.13 -1.15
C ASP A 89 -30.72 -1.38 -0.81
N GLU A 90 -31.11 -2.56 -1.28
CA GLU A 90 -30.37 -3.80 -1.11
C GLU A 90 -29.40 -4.06 -2.28
N PHE A 91 -28.23 -4.61 -1.96
CA PHE A 91 -27.16 -4.87 -2.91
C PHE A 91 -27.63 -5.76 -4.08
N TYR A 92 -28.30 -6.89 -3.82
CA TYR A 92 -28.80 -7.76 -4.90
C TYR A 92 -30.05 -7.26 -5.61
N SER A 93 -30.76 -6.28 -5.04
CA SER A 93 -31.97 -5.69 -5.64
C SER A 93 -31.65 -4.61 -6.68
N ILE A 94 -30.46 -4.00 -6.60
CA ILE A 94 -30.00 -3.04 -7.60
C ILE A 94 -29.40 -3.72 -8.85
N SER A 95 -29.49 -3.01 -9.98
CA SER A 95 -28.97 -3.50 -11.27
C SER A 95 -27.48 -3.86 -11.20
N PRO A 96 -27.03 -4.96 -11.86
CA PRO A 96 -25.63 -5.39 -11.84
C PRO A 96 -24.61 -4.28 -12.17
N TRP A 97 -24.95 -3.41 -13.13
CA TRP A 97 -24.08 -2.30 -13.54
C TRP A 97 -23.83 -1.26 -12.44
N LYS A 98 -24.74 -1.15 -11.46
CA LYS A 98 -24.54 -0.31 -10.26
C LYS A 98 -23.74 -1.03 -9.17
N ARG A 99 -23.75 -2.37 -9.16
CA ARG A 99 -22.97 -3.19 -8.21
C ARG A 99 -21.50 -3.27 -8.58
N ILE A 100 -21.17 -3.36 -9.87
CA ILE A 100 -19.79 -3.52 -10.33
C ILE A 100 -18.86 -2.43 -9.75
N PRO A 101 -19.20 -1.13 -9.79
CA PRO A 101 -18.38 -0.10 -9.16
C PRO A 101 -18.16 -0.31 -7.66
N ILE A 102 -19.17 -0.81 -6.93
CA ILE A 102 -19.07 -1.09 -5.50
C ILE A 102 -18.05 -2.20 -5.25
N VAL A 103 -18.10 -3.30 -6.02
CA VAL A 103 -17.17 -4.44 -5.87
C VAL A 103 -15.74 -4.07 -6.28
N VAL A 104 -15.58 -3.22 -7.29
CA VAL A 104 -14.26 -2.77 -7.74
C VAL A 104 -13.68 -1.65 -6.85
N ALA A 105 -14.54 -1.01 -6.04
CA ALA A 105 -14.16 0.14 -5.22
C ALA A 105 -12.99 -0.16 -4.28
N GLY A 106 -12.99 -1.31 -3.60
CA GLY A 106 -11.93 -1.67 -2.65
C GLY A 106 -10.53 -1.69 -3.28
N PRO A 107 -10.29 -2.49 -4.33
CA PRO A 107 -9.01 -2.49 -5.04
C PRO A 107 -8.64 -1.11 -5.63
N ALA A 108 -9.61 -0.40 -6.22
CA ALA A 108 -9.37 0.92 -6.79
C ALA A 108 -8.92 1.94 -5.74
N PHE A 109 -9.55 1.93 -4.56
CA PHE A 109 -9.18 2.81 -3.45
C PHE A 109 -7.80 2.46 -2.90
N ASN A 110 -7.39 1.19 -2.89
CA ASN A 110 -6.02 0.83 -2.51
C ASN A 110 -4.99 1.37 -3.49
N ILE A 111 -5.24 1.32 -4.80
CA ILE A 111 -4.34 1.88 -5.81
C ILE A 111 -4.22 3.40 -5.63
N ILE A 112 -5.36 4.08 -5.47
CA ILE A 112 -5.40 5.53 -5.23
C ILE A 112 -4.70 5.88 -3.92
N GLY A 113 -4.99 5.15 -2.85
CA GLY A 113 -4.39 5.33 -1.53
C GLY A 113 -2.89 5.13 -1.56
N ALA A 114 -2.41 4.06 -2.19
CA ALA A 114 -0.98 3.80 -2.37
C ALA A 114 -0.29 4.92 -3.14
N PHE A 115 -0.90 5.39 -4.23
CA PHE A 115 -0.39 6.53 -4.99
C PHE A 115 -0.31 7.79 -4.12
N LEU A 116 -1.36 8.14 -3.39
CA LEU A 116 -1.40 9.33 -2.54
C LEU A 116 -0.42 9.25 -1.36
N ILE A 117 -0.27 8.09 -0.74
CA ILE A 117 0.69 7.86 0.34
C ILE A 117 2.11 8.00 -0.20
N PHE A 118 2.45 7.30 -1.29
CA PHE A 118 3.76 7.37 -1.90
C PHE A 118 4.09 8.79 -2.35
N PHE A 119 3.18 9.42 -3.11
CA PHE A 119 3.32 10.80 -3.55
C PHE A 119 3.49 11.77 -2.37
N GLY A 120 2.68 11.62 -1.31
CA GLY A 120 2.75 12.47 -0.13
C GLY A 120 4.09 12.34 0.60
N ILE A 121 4.60 11.12 0.76
CA ILE A 121 5.92 10.86 1.35
C ILE A 121 7.01 11.49 0.48
N SER A 122 7.03 11.20 -0.82
CA SER A 122 8.03 11.76 -1.75
C SER A 122 7.97 13.27 -1.85
N PHE A 123 6.78 13.87 -1.72
CA PHE A 123 6.62 15.32 -1.75
C PHE A 123 7.19 15.98 -0.49
N VAL A 124 7.05 15.36 0.68
CA VAL A 124 7.52 15.91 1.96
C VAL A 124 9.01 15.68 2.17
N TYR A 125 9.49 14.47 1.88
CA TYR A 125 10.87 14.06 2.15
C TYR A 125 11.80 14.17 0.92
N GLY A 126 11.24 14.50 -0.24
CA GLY A 126 11.95 14.42 -1.52
C GLY A 126 12.12 12.97 -1.96
N THR A 127 12.80 12.79 -3.09
CA THR A 127 13.37 11.50 -3.46
C THR A 127 14.72 11.39 -2.79
N GLU A 128 14.87 10.49 -1.82
CA GLU A 128 16.21 10.04 -1.44
C GLU A 128 16.81 9.38 -2.68
N TYR A 129 17.87 9.98 -3.21
CA TYR A 129 18.71 9.31 -4.17
C TYR A 129 19.49 8.27 -3.36
N ASP A 130 19.23 6.99 -3.59
CA ASP A 130 20.14 5.95 -3.14
C ASP A 130 21.52 6.33 -3.70
N TYR A 131 22.48 6.62 -2.82
CA TYR A 131 23.85 6.83 -3.25
C TYR A 131 24.25 5.63 -4.10
N ASP A 132 24.86 5.88 -5.26
CA ASP A 132 25.34 4.82 -6.14
C ASP A 132 26.55 4.12 -5.53
N ILE A 133 26.23 3.24 -4.60
CA ILE A 133 27.20 2.39 -3.92
C ILE A 133 27.51 1.26 -4.88
N VAL A 134 28.77 1.11 -5.22
CA VAL A 134 29.28 -0.02 -5.97
C VAL A 134 28.94 -1.28 -5.19
N GLY A 135 28.10 -2.13 -5.79
CA GLY A 135 27.71 -3.42 -5.24
C GLY A 135 28.88 -4.42 -5.20
N THR A 136 28.58 -5.70 -5.37
CA THR A 136 29.63 -6.73 -5.35
C THR A 136 30.55 -6.60 -6.57
N VAL A 137 31.84 -6.35 -6.33
CA VAL A 137 32.88 -6.37 -7.37
C VAL A 137 33.39 -7.80 -7.52
N ILE A 138 33.22 -8.38 -8.72
CA ILE A 138 33.65 -9.75 -9.02
C ILE A 138 35.16 -9.74 -9.28
N PRO A 139 35.97 -10.59 -8.59
CA PRO A 139 37.39 -10.69 -8.85
C PRO A 139 37.71 -11.02 -10.31
N GLY A 140 38.65 -10.28 -10.91
CA GLY A 140 39.04 -10.40 -12.32
C GLY A 140 38.12 -9.68 -13.31
N SER A 141 37.01 -9.08 -12.87
CA SER A 141 36.12 -8.27 -13.72
C SER A 141 36.77 -6.97 -14.18
N ILE A 142 36.16 -6.30 -15.17
CA ILE A 142 36.61 -4.97 -15.62
C ILE A 142 36.57 -3.96 -14.46
N ALA A 143 35.55 -4.05 -13.59
CA ALA A 143 35.44 -3.19 -12.42
C ALA A 143 36.58 -3.42 -11.40
N ASP A 144 36.95 -4.68 -11.16
CA ASP A 144 38.07 -5.04 -10.28
C ASP A 144 39.41 -4.54 -10.86
N GLN A 145 39.61 -4.69 -12.17
CA GLN A 145 40.80 -4.19 -12.88
C GLN A 145 40.87 -2.66 -12.89
N ALA A 146 39.72 -1.98 -12.93
CA ALA A 146 39.61 -0.53 -12.82
C ALA A 146 39.77 -0.02 -11.37
N GLY A 147 39.87 -0.92 -10.39
CA GLY A 147 40.16 -0.58 -8.99
C GLY A 147 38.92 -0.27 -8.15
N PHE A 148 37.71 -0.54 -8.65
CA PHE A 148 36.49 -0.39 -7.86
C PHE A 148 36.46 -1.39 -6.71
N LYS A 149 35.90 -0.98 -5.58
CA LYS A 149 35.66 -1.82 -4.41
C LYS A 149 34.20 -1.81 -4.03
N THR A 150 33.73 -2.94 -3.51
CA THR A 150 32.41 -3.02 -2.91
C THR A 150 32.28 -2.02 -1.76
N GLY A 151 31.25 -1.18 -1.84
CA GLY A 151 31.01 -0.10 -0.89
C GLY A 151 31.56 1.26 -1.33
N ASP A 152 32.26 1.35 -2.46
CA ASP A 152 32.66 2.65 -3.02
C ASP A 152 31.41 3.47 -3.38
N VAL A 153 31.42 4.76 -3.10
CA VAL A 153 30.35 5.68 -3.48
C VAL A 153 30.79 6.44 -4.72
N LEU A 154 30.00 6.35 -5.80
CA LEU A 154 30.24 7.13 -7.00
C LEU A 154 29.79 8.58 -6.76
N VAL A 155 30.74 9.52 -6.77
CA VAL A 155 30.46 10.94 -6.49
C VAL A 155 30.44 11.79 -7.77
N SER A 156 31.34 11.53 -8.71
CA SER A 156 31.44 12.28 -9.98
C SER A 156 32.18 11.51 -11.07
N THR A 157 31.89 11.80 -12.33
CA THR A 157 32.71 11.41 -13.51
C THR A 157 33.13 12.67 -14.26
N GLU A 158 34.42 12.80 -14.60
CA GLU A 158 34.94 13.92 -15.43
C GLU A 158 34.49 15.33 -14.98
N GLY A 159 34.28 15.52 -13.67
CA GLY A 159 33.81 16.79 -13.10
C GLY A 159 32.29 16.99 -13.08
N ASN A 160 31.51 16.05 -13.64
CA ASN A 160 30.05 16.00 -13.54
C ASN A 160 29.64 15.18 -12.31
N GLU A 161 28.78 15.75 -11.48
CA GLU A 161 28.23 15.08 -10.30
C GLU A 161 27.35 13.89 -10.71
N ILE A 162 27.54 12.74 -10.06
CA ILE A 162 26.69 11.55 -10.21
C ILE A 162 25.64 11.62 -9.10
N LYS A 163 24.36 11.72 -9.47
CA LYS A 163 23.25 11.73 -8.51
C LYS A 163 22.50 10.41 -8.50
N VAL A 164 22.49 9.71 -9.63
CA VAL A 164 21.87 8.41 -9.83
C VAL A 164 22.69 7.55 -10.77
N TRP A 165 22.50 6.22 -10.67
CA TRP A 165 23.26 5.24 -11.44
C TRP A 165 23.22 5.51 -12.94
N ASN A 166 22.09 6.03 -13.42
CA ASN A 166 21.91 6.44 -14.81
C ASN A 166 22.89 7.53 -15.27
N ASP A 167 23.32 8.43 -14.39
CA ASP A 167 24.32 9.46 -14.73
C ASP A 167 25.67 8.80 -15.02
N PHE A 168 26.06 7.80 -14.22
CA PHE A 168 27.27 7.02 -14.41
C PHE A 168 27.21 6.15 -15.68
N GLU A 169 26.09 5.45 -15.92
CA GLU A 169 25.90 4.67 -17.14
C GLU A 169 25.97 5.53 -18.39
N LYS A 170 25.33 6.71 -18.35
CA LYS A 170 25.35 7.66 -19.46
C LYS A 170 26.77 8.17 -19.71
N ALA A 171 27.52 8.52 -18.67
CA ALA A 171 28.90 8.95 -18.80
C ALA A 171 29.81 7.86 -19.42
N ILE A 172 29.64 6.59 -19.02
CA ILE A 172 30.40 5.47 -19.62
C ILE A 172 30.02 5.27 -21.08
N GLN A 173 28.74 5.40 -21.45
CA GLN A 173 28.29 5.26 -22.83
C GLN A 173 28.90 6.36 -23.70
N GLU A 174 28.83 7.62 -23.26
CA GLU A 174 29.40 8.77 -23.97
C GLU A 174 30.92 8.68 -24.10
N ALA A 175 31.63 8.14 -23.10
CA ALA A 175 33.08 7.94 -23.17
C ALA A 175 33.52 6.78 -24.11
N ARG A 176 32.57 5.96 -24.58
CA ARG A 176 32.85 4.81 -25.46
C ARG A 176 32.74 5.16 -26.95
N ASP A 177 32.12 6.30 -27.27
CA ASP A 177 31.96 6.86 -28.62
C ASP A 177 33.09 7.86 -28.96
#